data_AF-A0A8J4QPI8-F1
#
_entry.id   AF-A0A8J4QPI8-F1
#
_cell.length_a   1.000
_cell.length_b   1.000
_cell.length_c   1.000
_cell.angle_alpha   90.00
_cell.angle_beta   90.00
_cell.angle_gamma   90.00
#
_symmetry.space_group_name_H-M   'P 1'
#
loop_
_entity.id
_entity.type
_entity.pdbx_description
1 polymer ?
#
loop_
_entity_poly.entity_id
_entity_poly.type
_entity_poly.pdbx_seq_one_letter_code
_entity_poly.pdbx_strand_id
1 'polypeptide(L)'
;MSKGKKQPNCPRISTSCSNISNQLEGSQKELNLNLSKYPKLLEKFFNPDISKAYRNVDFDFHIVNQTVANHFYRQGSFDLGDSILNEAEEPEAIAIRSQFFEMHQTLEAVRVGNLEPALKWACINREKLK
;
A
#
# COMPACT_ATOMS: atom_id res chain seq x y z
N MET A 1 27.76 -7.44 66.79
CA MET A 1 26.76 -8.06 65.88
C MET A 1 25.74 -7.01 65.48
N SER A 2 25.89 -6.43 64.28
CA SER A 2 24.98 -5.38 63.78
C SER A 2 23.78 -6.05 63.10
N LYS A 3 22.58 -5.91 63.68
CA LYS A 3 21.34 -6.41 63.08
C LYS A 3 20.93 -5.44 61.95
N GLY A 4 20.94 -5.93 60.72
CA GLY A 4 20.50 -5.19 59.54
C GLY A 4 19.04 -4.75 59.67
N LYS A 5 18.81 -3.43 59.57
CA LYS A 5 17.47 -2.85 59.51
C LYS A 5 16.88 -3.19 58.13
N LYS A 6 15.87 -4.07 58.10
CA LYS A 6 15.00 -4.25 56.92
C LYS A 6 14.30 -2.91 56.65
N GLN A 7 14.52 -2.35 55.45
CA GLN A 7 13.76 -1.22 54.95
C GLN A 7 12.25 -1.55 54.92
N PRO A 8 11.37 -0.60 55.30
CA PRO A 8 9.94 -0.83 55.22
C PRO A 8 9.52 -0.83 53.75
N ASN A 9 9.12 -2.00 53.24
CA ASN A 9 8.55 -2.10 51.91
C ASN A 9 7.20 -1.37 51.93
N CYS A 10 7.07 -0.27 51.17
CA CYS A 10 5.92 0.63 51.25
C CYS A 10 4.69 -0.03 50.58
N PRO A 11 3.66 -0.46 51.33
CA PRO A 11 2.57 -1.28 50.80
C PRO A 11 1.74 -0.55 49.73
N ARG A 12 1.74 0.78 49.73
CA ARG A 12 1.00 1.62 48.78
C ARG A 12 1.48 1.47 47.32
N ILE A 13 2.78 1.22 47.12
CA ILE A 13 3.37 1.05 45.79
C ILE A 13 3.03 -0.34 45.24
N SER A 14 3.10 -1.37 46.07
CA SER A 14 2.73 -2.75 45.72
C SER A 14 1.29 -2.86 45.23
N THR A 15 0.33 -2.26 45.95
CA THR A 15 -1.09 -2.33 45.57
C THR A 15 -1.36 -1.58 44.27
N SER A 16 -0.65 -0.48 44.03
CA SER A 16 -0.78 0.29 42.78
C SER A 16 -0.27 -0.50 41.56
N CYS A 17 0.89 -1.16 41.67
CA CYS A 17 1.41 -2.02 40.60
C CYS A 17 0.50 -3.22 40.30
N SER A 18 -0.08 -3.86 41.31
CA SER A 18 -1.06 -4.95 41.11
C SER A 18 -2.32 -4.48 40.39
N ASN A 19 -2.83 -3.28 40.71
CA ASN A 19 -3.99 -2.71 40.03
C ASN A 19 -3.71 -2.38 38.56
N ILE A 20 -2.51 -1.89 38.24
CA ILE A 20 -2.08 -1.63 36.85
C ILE A 20 -1.98 -2.96 36.08
N SER A 21 -1.42 -4.01 36.70
CA SER A 21 -1.32 -5.34 36.08
C SER A 21 -2.70 -5.92 35.76
N ASN A 22 -3.67 -5.81 36.67
CA ASN A 22 -5.02 -6.31 36.45
C ASN A 22 -5.77 -5.53 35.36
N GLN A 23 -5.57 -4.21 35.29
CA GLN A 23 -6.13 -3.39 34.21
C GLN A 23 -5.52 -3.75 32.86
N LEU A 24 -4.19 -3.92 32.79
CA LEU A 24 -3.50 -4.36 31.57
C LEU A 24 -4.00 -5.73 31.10
N GLU A 25 -4.15 -6.68 32.02
CA GLU A 25 -4.67 -8.01 31.70
C GLU A 25 -6.12 -7.96 31.20
N GLY A 26 -6.95 -7.08 31.78
CA GLY A 26 -8.30 -6.80 31.31
C GLY A 26 -8.32 -6.24 29.88
N SER A 27 -7.53 -5.21 29.61
CA SER A 27 -7.39 -4.62 28.27
C SER A 27 -6.85 -5.63 27.25
N GLN A 28 -5.90 -6.49 27.65
CA GLN A 28 -5.37 -7.53 26.78
C GLN A 28 -6.42 -8.60 26.46
N LYS A 29 -7.25 -8.99 27.44
CA LYS A 29 -8.37 -9.92 27.22
C LYS A 29 -9.40 -9.34 26.27
N GLU A 30 -9.76 -8.07 26.42
CA GLU A 30 -10.71 -7.40 25.53
C GLU A 30 -10.16 -7.29 24.09
N LEU A 31 -8.88 -6.92 23.95
CA LEU A 31 -8.20 -6.84 22.65
C LEU A 31 -8.18 -8.22 21.98
N ASN A 32 -7.78 -9.26 22.70
CA ASN A 32 -7.75 -10.63 22.18
C ASN A 32 -9.15 -11.13 21.78
N LEU A 33 -10.19 -10.78 22.56
CA LEU A 33 -11.58 -11.11 22.23
C LEU A 33 -12.00 -10.45 20.91
N ASN A 34 -11.63 -9.19 20.69
CA ASN A 34 -11.92 -8.49 19.44
C ASN A 34 -11.09 -9.03 18.27
N LEU A 35 -9.79 -9.29 18.45
CA LEU A 35 -8.93 -9.92 17.45
C LEU A 35 -9.46 -11.29 16.99
N SER A 36 -10.02 -12.08 17.92
CA SER A 36 -10.58 -13.40 17.62
C SER A 36 -11.76 -13.38 16.64
N LYS A 37 -12.39 -12.20 16.45
CA LYS A 37 -13.53 -12.03 15.52
C LYS A 37 -13.08 -11.74 14.10
N TYR A 38 -11.87 -11.23 13.89
CA TYR A 38 -11.38 -10.86 12.56
C TYR A 38 -11.24 -12.04 11.59
N PRO A 39 -10.74 -13.23 12.00
CA PRO A 39 -10.70 -14.38 11.10
C PRO A 39 -12.08 -14.72 10.52
N LYS A 40 -13.13 -14.75 11.37
CA LYS A 40 -14.51 -14.99 10.94
C LYS A 40 -15.04 -13.91 10.00
N LEU A 41 -14.64 -12.66 10.21
CA LEU A 41 -15.00 -11.56 9.33
C LEU A 41 -14.30 -11.70 7.97
N LEU A 42 -13.02 -12.04 7.98
CA LEU A 42 -12.24 -12.27 6.77
C LEU A 42 -12.81 -13.44 5.96
N GLU A 43 -13.21 -14.53 6.60
CA GLU A 43 -13.88 -15.66 5.93
C GLU A 43 -15.22 -15.28 5.26
N LYS A 44 -15.88 -14.20 5.69
CA LYS A 44 -17.10 -13.68 5.05
C LYS A 44 -16.82 -12.92 3.76
N PHE A 45 -15.67 -12.26 3.67
CA PHE A 45 -15.31 -11.39 2.55
C PHE A 45 -14.34 -12.05 1.57
N PHE A 46 -13.48 -12.95 2.07
CA PHE A 46 -12.49 -13.67 1.30
C PHE A 46 -12.83 -15.16 1.32
N ASN A 47 -12.77 -15.79 0.15
CA ASN A 47 -12.91 -17.22 0.06
C ASN A 47 -11.62 -17.88 0.59
N PRO A 48 -11.65 -18.61 1.73
CA PRO A 48 -10.44 -19.23 2.28
C PRO A 48 -9.88 -20.32 1.37
N ASP A 49 -10.70 -20.85 0.47
CA ASP A 49 -10.30 -21.78 -0.56
C ASP A 49 -9.97 -21.02 -1.85
N ILE A 50 -8.70 -20.63 -1.99
CA ILE A 50 -8.21 -19.88 -3.15
C ILE A 50 -8.43 -20.65 -4.45
N SER A 51 -8.49 -21.99 -4.40
CA SER A 51 -8.78 -22.88 -5.54
C SER A 51 -10.16 -22.60 -6.14
N LYS A 52 -11.14 -22.16 -5.33
CA LYS A 52 -12.47 -21.72 -5.81
C LYS A 52 -12.46 -20.31 -6.41
N ALA A 53 -11.45 -19.50 -6.11
CA ALA A 53 -11.23 -18.21 -6.74
C ALA A 53 -10.52 -18.36 -8.10
N TYR A 54 -9.71 -19.42 -8.27
CA TYR A 54 -9.20 -19.89 -9.56
C TYR A 54 -10.33 -20.53 -10.38
N ARG A 55 -11.27 -19.71 -10.87
CA ARG A 55 -12.04 -20.10 -12.04
C ARG A 55 -11.08 -20.16 -13.22
N ASN A 56 -11.30 -21.10 -14.14
CA ASN A 56 -10.58 -21.11 -15.41
C ASN A 56 -11.11 -19.92 -16.21
N VAL A 57 -10.53 -18.74 -15.96
CA VAL A 57 -10.84 -17.50 -16.68
C VAL A 57 -9.96 -17.51 -17.90
N ASP A 58 -10.58 -17.55 -19.06
CA ASP A 58 -9.90 -17.35 -20.33
C ASP A 58 -9.53 -15.87 -20.41
N PHE A 59 -8.31 -15.54 -19.99
CA PHE A 59 -7.80 -14.19 -20.06
C PHE A 59 -7.35 -13.90 -21.47
N ASP A 60 -7.79 -12.76 -21.99
CA ASP A 60 -7.18 -12.20 -23.16
C ASP A 60 -5.75 -11.74 -22.82
N PHE A 61 -4.76 -12.52 -23.26
CA PHE A 61 -3.35 -12.26 -23.00
C PHE A 61 -2.90 -10.90 -23.54
N HIS A 62 -3.49 -10.43 -24.65
CA HIS A 62 -3.21 -9.10 -25.20
C HIS A 62 -3.59 -8.01 -24.19
N ILE A 63 -4.81 -8.08 -23.67
CA ILE A 63 -5.32 -7.11 -22.69
C ILE A 63 -4.50 -7.17 -21.40
N VAL A 64 -4.13 -8.37 -20.94
CA VAL A 64 -3.32 -8.54 -19.73
C VAL A 64 -1.94 -7.91 -19.92
N ASN A 65 -1.24 -8.23 -21.01
CA ASN A 65 0.09 -7.70 -21.29
C ASN A 65 0.09 -6.18 -21.40
N GLN A 66 -0.90 -5.60 -22.10
CA GLN A 66 -1.07 -4.15 -22.16
C GLN A 66 -1.39 -3.54 -20.79
N THR A 67 -2.22 -4.19 -19.98
CA THR A 67 -2.56 -3.73 -18.63
C THR A 67 -1.33 -3.67 -17.73
N VAL A 68 -0.48 -4.70 -17.80
CA VAL A 68 0.77 -4.76 -17.05
C VAL A 68 1.75 -3.70 -17.53
N ALA A 69 1.95 -3.54 -18.84
CA ALA A 69 2.82 -2.48 -19.38
C ALA A 69 2.33 -1.07 -18.98
N ASN A 70 1.03 -0.81 -19.12
CA ASN A 70 0.40 0.45 -18.70
C ASN A 70 0.57 0.72 -17.20
N HIS A 71 0.61 -0.33 -16.36
CA HIS A 71 0.94 -0.17 -14.95
C HIS A 71 2.34 0.40 -14.77
N PHE A 72 3.33 -0.15 -15.46
CA PHE A 72 4.71 0.34 -15.35
C PHE A 72 4.90 1.75 -15.89
N TYR A 73 4.24 2.10 -17.00
CA TYR A 73 4.24 3.47 -17.51
C TYR A 73 3.67 4.46 -16.49
N ARG A 74 2.57 4.10 -15.81
CA ARG A 74 2.01 4.94 -14.74
C ARG A 74 3.01 5.16 -13.60
N GLN A 75 3.78 4.13 -13.24
CA GLN A 75 4.81 4.22 -12.19
C GLN A 75 6.09 4.94 -12.64
N GLY A 76 6.23 5.23 -13.94
CA GLY A 76 7.44 5.84 -14.51
C GLY A 76 8.53 4.83 -14.89
N SER A 77 8.25 3.54 -14.79
CA SER A 77 9.16 2.46 -15.17
C SER A 77 9.04 2.11 -16.66
N PHE A 78 9.44 3.04 -17.53
CA PHE A 78 9.23 2.92 -18.98
C PHE A 78 9.98 1.73 -19.62
N ASP A 79 11.24 1.51 -19.25
CA ASP A 79 12.05 0.41 -19.82
C ASP A 79 11.44 -0.97 -19.54
N LEU A 80 10.83 -1.13 -18.36
CA LEU A 80 10.17 -2.37 -17.97
C LEU A 80 8.85 -2.56 -18.73
N GLY A 81 8.06 -1.49 -18.88
CA GLY A 81 6.85 -1.53 -19.70
C GLY A 81 7.17 -1.87 -21.16
N ASP A 82 8.21 -1.26 -21.72
CA ASP A 82 8.67 -1.52 -23.09
C ASP A 82 9.18 -2.95 -23.27
N SER A 83 9.94 -3.48 -22.31
CA SER A 83 10.41 -4.87 -22.35
C SER A 83 9.25 -5.86 -22.39
N ILE A 84 8.21 -5.64 -21.58
CA ILE A 84 7.02 -6.51 -21.54
C ILE A 84 6.26 -6.48 -22.87
N LEU A 85 6.04 -5.29 -23.45
CA LEU A 85 5.36 -5.21 -24.75
C LEU A 85 6.17 -5.80 -25.88
N ASN A 86 7.49 -5.61 -25.87
CA ASN A 86 8.38 -6.16 -26.89
C ASN A 86 8.41 -7.69 -26.82
N GLU A 87 8.45 -8.27 -25.62
CA GLU A 87 8.42 -9.73 -25.42
C GLU A 87 7.06 -10.33 -25.75
N ALA A 88 5.98 -9.58 -25.50
CA ALA A 88 4.62 -9.99 -25.85
C ALA A 88 4.28 -9.80 -27.35
N GLU A 89 5.15 -9.16 -28.13
CA GLU A 89 4.91 -8.75 -29.53
C GLU A 89 3.68 -7.81 -29.68
N GLU A 90 3.48 -6.90 -28.73
CA GLU A 90 2.29 -6.03 -28.64
C GLU A 90 2.57 -4.52 -28.80
N PRO A 91 2.68 -4.00 -30.04
CA PRO A 91 3.08 -2.61 -30.28
C PRO A 91 1.96 -1.58 -30.07
N GLU A 92 0.70 -1.98 -29.90
CA GLU A 92 -0.45 -1.04 -29.93
C GLU A 92 -0.62 -0.15 -28.68
N ALA A 93 0.12 -0.37 -27.59
CA ALA A 93 0.00 0.42 -26.35
C ALA A 93 0.86 1.71 -26.30
N ILE A 94 1.52 2.10 -27.40
CA ILE A 94 2.49 3.23 -27.45
C ILE A 94 1.84 4.60 -27.13
N ALA A 95 0.53 4.77 -27.39
CA ALA A 95 -0.15 6.04 -27.17
C ALA A 95 -0.19 6.44 -25.68
N ILE A 96 -0.46 5.48 -24.79
CA ILE A 96 -0.52 5.72 -23.33
C ILE A 96 0.89 5.95 -22.76
N ARG A 97 1.88 5.21 -23.28
CA ARG A 97 3.29 5.38 -22.91
C ARG A 97 3.74 6.84 -23.06
N SER A 98 3.46 7.45 -24.20
CA SER A 98 3.88 8.84 -24.50
C SER A 98 3.25 9.85 -23.54
N GLN A 99 1.98 9.67 -23.19
CA GLN A 99 1.27 10.54 -22.24
C GLN A 99 1.87 10.46 -20.83
N PHE A 100 2.14 9.23 -20.34
CA PHE A 100 2.78 9.07 -19.05
C PHE A 100 4.22 9.60 -19.06
N PHE A 101 4.94 9.47 -20.18
CA PHE A 101 6.29 10.00 -20.30
C PHE A 101 6.31 11.53 -20.20
N GLU A 102 5.46 12.22 -20.94
CA GLU A 102 5.31 13.69 -20.84
C GLU A 102 4.92 14.14 -19.42
N MET A 103 4.01 13.39 -18.77
CA MET A 103 3.62 13.63 -17.38
C MET A 103 4.82 13.51 -16.43
N HIS A 104 5.57 12.41 -16.50
CA HIS A 104 6.74 12.18 -15.63
C HIS A 104 7.84 13.23 -15.87
N GLN A 105 8.13 13.59 -17.13
CA GLN A 105 9.05 14.69 -17.44
C GLN A 105 8.61 16.02 -16.82
N THR A 106 7.31 16.32 -16.88
CA THR A 106 6.74 17.52 -16.26
C THR A 106 6.89 17.50 -14.74
N LEU A 107 6.60 16.36 -14.10
CA LEU A 107 6.74 16.20 -12.64
C LEU A 107 8.20 16.34 -12.16
N GLU A 108 9.16 15.78 -12.90
CA GLU A 108 10.58 15.93 -12.60
C GLU A 108 11.04 17.41 -12.70
N ALA A 109 10.60 18.12 -13.74
CA ALA A 109 10.90 19.54 -13.90
C ALA A 109 10.34 20.37 -12.74
N VAL A 110 9.08 20.13 -12.35
CA VAL A 110 8.43 20.83 -11.24
C VAL A 110 9.16 20.55 -9.92
N ARG A 111 9.67 19.34 -9.71
CA ARG A 111 10.41 18.96 -8.49
C ARG A 111 11.68 19.77 -8.29
N VAL A 112 12.36 20.14 -9.39
CA VAL A 112 13.55 21.01 -9.35
C VAL A 112 13.20 22.51 -9.48
N GLY A 113 11.91 22.86 -9.39
CA GLY A 113 11.43 24.24 -9.45
C GLY A 113 11.25 24.80 -10.87
N ASN A 114 11.43 23.99 -11.91
CA ASN A 114 11.17 24.40 -13.29
C ASN A 114 9.69 24.18 -13.65
N LEU A 115 8.92 25.26 -13.63
CA LEU A 115 7.49 25.24 -13.96
C LEU A 115 7.19 25.37 -15.46
N GLU A 116 8.18 25.67 -16.30
CA GLU A 116 7.99 25.92 -17.73
C GLU A 116 7.26 24.77 -18.45
N PRO A 117 7.64 23.48 -18.28
CA PRO A 117 6.98 22.39 -18.97
C PRO A 117 5.51 22.23 -18.57
N ALA A 118 5.19 22.44 -17.28
CA ALA A 118 3.82 22.36 -16.77
C ALA A 118 2.94 23.48 -17.34
N LEU A 119 3.46 24.71 -17.38
CA LEU A 119 2.75 25.86 -17.96
C LEU A 119 2.51 25.67 -19.46
N LYS A 120 3.53 25.20 -20.19
CA LYS A 120 3.41 24.91 -21.63
C LYS A 120 2.35 23.83 -21.88
N TRP A 121 2.37 22.75 -21.11
CA TRP A 121 1.38 21.68 -21.21
C TRP A 121 -0.05 22.20 -20.97
N ALA A 122 -0.24 23.03 -19.95
CA ALA A 122 -1.54 23.64 -19.64
C ALA A 122 -2.03 24.58 -20.75
N CYS A 123 -1.14 25.34 -21.38
CA CYS A 123 -1.48 26.18 -22.54
C CYS A 123 -1.93 25.33 -23.74
N ILE A 124 -1.21 24.25 -24.05
CA ILE A 124 -1.53 23.34 -25.16
C ILE A 124 -2.88 22.64 -24.92
N ASN A 125 -3.15 22.21 -23.70
CA ASN A 125 -4.36 21.45 -23.36
C ASN A 125 -5.50 22.32 -22.81
N ARG A 126 -5.39 23.65 -22.90
CA ARG A 126 -6.34 24.62 -22.29
C ARG A 126 -7.80 24.31 -22.60
N GLU A 127 -8.13 23.95 -23.84
CA GLU A 127 -9.51 23.67 -24.24
C GLU A 127 -10.08 22.39 -23.61
N LYS A 128 -9.22 21.43 -23.23
CA LYS A 128 -9.62 20.20 -22.52
C LYS A 128 -9.74 20.39 -21.00
N LEU A 129 -9.26 21.52 -20.49
CA LEU A 129 -9.22 21.85 -19.05
C LEU A 129 -10.34 22.83 -18.62
N LYS A 130 -11.15 23.30 -19.57
CA LYS A 130 -12.35 24.09 -19.30
C LYS A 130 -13.50 23.19 -18.85
#